data_AF-A0A7W9B7D7-F1
#
_entry.id   AF-A0A7W9B7D7-F1
#
_cell.length_a   1.000
_cell.length_b   1.000
_cell.length_c   1.000
_cell.angle_alpha   90.00
_cell.angle_beta   90.00
_cell.angle_gamma   90.00
#
_symmetry.space_group_name_H-M   'P 1'
#
loop_
_entity.id
_entity.type
_entity.pdbx_description
1 polymer ?
#
loop_
_entity_poly.entity_id
_entity_poly.type
_entity_poly.pdbx_seq_one_letter_code
_entity_poly.pdbx_strand_id
1 'polypeptide(L)'
;MPVADADLREYAAIVGRKAVGKPVNGPFGTADKVLVLIRDDKGYPAVGASFGFPVRDSLPPPPAGALAVVRLHQQPGPVVPGPTDDDRAFVATTRLPLFVIGEWARPAPMWELAWLDGAVRMRRIGEVGEIGPWQD
;
A
#
# COMPACT_ATOMS: atom_id res chain seq x y z
N MET A 1 1.48 -8.77 20.51
CA MET A 1 2.93 -8.50 20.50
C MET A 1 3.21 -7.41 19.48
N PRO A 2 3.87 -6.30 19.82
CA PRO A 2 3.97 -5.11 18.94
C PRO A 2 5.09 -5.14 17.88
N VAL A 3 6.04 -6.07 18.00
CA VAL A 3 7.24 -6.12 17.13
C VAL A 3 6.93 -6.58 15.70
N ALA A 4 5.91 -7.42 15.51
CA ALA A 4 5.54 -7.96 14.19
C ALA A 4 4.88 -6.92 13.26
N ASP A 5 4.14 -5.96 13.82
CA ASP A 5 3.45 -4.92 13.04
C ASP A 5 4.42 -3.81 12.60
N ALA A 6 5.38 -3.46 13.45
CA ALA A 6 6.41 -2.48 13.13
C ALA A 6 7.31 -2.97 11.98
N ASP A 7 7.75 -4.24 12.06
CA ASP A 7 8.52 -4.92 11.00
C ASP A 7 7.77 -4.94 9.66
N LEU A 8 6.47 -5.27 9.67
CA LEU A 8 5.67 -5.29 8.44
C LEU A 8 5.49 -3.88 7.83
N ARG A 9 5.26 -2.85 8.65
CA ARG A 9 5.11 -1.45 8.19
C ARG A 9 6.41 -0.93 7.58
N GLU A 10 7.54 -1.19 8.23
CA GLU A 10 8.86 -0.83 7.71
C GLU A 10 9.14 -1.55 6.39
N TYR A 11 8.92 -2.87 6.35
CA TYR A 11 9.10 -3.66 5.14
C TYR A 11 8.23 -3.14 3.99
N ALA A 12 6.94 -2.86 4.23
CA ALA A 12 6.02 -2.32 3.24
C ALA A 12 6.51 -0.99 2.64
N ALA A 13 7.01 -0.08 3.48
CA ALA A 13 7.57 1.19 3.02
C ALA A 13 8.84 0.98 2.18
N ILE A 14 9.72 0.06 2.59
CA ILE A 14 10.96 -0.25 1.85
C ILE A 14 10.64 -0.87 0.49
N VAL A 15 9.79 -1.89 0.43
CA VAL A 15 9.48 -2.58 -0.83
C VAL A 15 8.64 -1.70 -1.76
N GLY A 16 7.73 -0.89 -1.22
CA GLY A 16 6.98 0.12 -1.97
C GLY A 16 7.91 1.08 -2.68
N ARG A 17 8.83 1.71 -1.95
CA ARG A 17 9.86 2.61 -2.53
C ARG A 17 10.72 1.90 -3.58
N LYS A 18 11.17 0.67 -3.31
CA LYS A 18 11.95 -0.13 -4.27
C LYS A 18 11.17 -0.53 -5.52
N ALA A 19 9.84 -0.47 -5.50
CA ALA A 19 8.99 -0.84 -6.62
C ALA A 19 8.61 0.34 -7.52
N VAL A 20 8.76 1.58 -7.05
CA VAL A 20 8.59 2.83 -7.82
C VAL A 20 9.44 2.79 -9.09
N GLY A 21 8.87 3.21 -10.21
CA GLY A 21 9.54 3.25 -11.52
C GLY A 21 9.87 1.91 -12.19
N LYS A 22 9.66 0.75 -11.52
CA LYS A 22 9.92 -0.58 -12.13
C LYS A 22 8.81 -1.05 -13.08
N PRO A 23 9.05 -1.62 -14.26
CA PRO A 23 7.97 -2.06 -15.16
C PRO A 23 6.84 -2.85 -14.47
N VAL A 24 5.59 -2.55 -14.83
CA VAL A 24 4.44 -3.36 -14.45
C VAL A 24 4.36 -4.52 -15.45
N ASN A 25 4.38 -5.76 -14.96
CA ASN A 25 4.15 -6.90 -15.84
C ASN A 25 2.67 -6.93 -16.24
N GLY A 26 2.37 -6.87 -17.54
CA GLY A 26 0.99 -6.89 -18.06
C GLY A 26 0.80 -5.98 -19.28
N PRO A 27 -0.40 -5.98 -19.90
CA PRO A 27 -0.67 -5.27 -21.16
C PRO A 27 -0.87 -3.76 -20.99
N PHE A 28 -0.91 -3.26 -19.75
CA PHE A 28 -1.27 -1.89 -19.44
C PHE A 28 -0.02 -1.07 -19.11
N GLY A 29 0.41 -0.22 -20.05
CA GLY A 29 1.46 0.76 -19.82
C GLY A 29 1.05 1.90 -18.88
N THR A 30 -0.16 1.87 -18.33
CA THR A 30 -0.76 2.86 -17.43
C THR A 30 -1.34 2.25 -16.14
N ALA A 31 -1.17 0.95 -15.85
CA ALA A 31 -1.71 0.31 -14.65
C ALA A 31 -0.98 0.66 -13.34
N ASP A 32 -1.73 0.72 -12.25
CA ASP A 32 -1.15 0.80 -10.92
C ASP A 32 -0.35 -0.48 -10.61
N LYS A 33 0.77 -0.33 -9.91
CA LYS A 33 1.50 -1.49 -9.39
C LYS A 33 0.94 -1.89 -8.03
N VAL A 34 0.60 -3.16 -7.88
CA VAL A 34 0.10 -3.74 -6.63
C VAL A 34 1.08 -4.79 -6.13
N LEU A 35 1.46 -4.69 -4.86
CA LEU A 35 2.20 -5.71 -4.13
C LEU A 35 1.31 -6.25 -3.00
N VAL A 36 1.23 -7.56 -2.88
CA VAL A 36 0.59 -8.23 -1.73
C VAL A 36 1.67 -8.76 -0.82
N LEU A 37 1.66 -8.35 0.44
CA LEU A 37 2.64 -8.76 1.44
C LEU A 37 2.06 -9.88 2.30
N ILE A 38 2.86 -10.91 2.52
CA ILE A 38 2.56 -12.11 3.30
C ILE A 38 3.68 -12.36 4.31
N ARG A 39 3.57 -13.43 5.11
CA ARG A 39 4.76 -14.04 5.73
C ARG A 39 5.28 -15.18 4.86
N ASP A 40 6.60 -15.30 4.79
CA ASP A 40 7.24 -16.51 4.27
C ASP A 40 7.12 -17.69 5.26
N ASP A 41 7.69 -18.83 4.88
CA ASP A 41 7.72 -20.06 5.68
C ASP A 41 8.47 -19.92 7.02
N LYS A 42 9.27 -18.87 7.18
CA LYS A 42 10.05 -18.54 8.38
C LYS A 42 9.39 -17.43 9.21
N GLY A 43 8.26 -16.88 8.76
CA GLY A 43 7.55 -15.82 9.47
C GLY A 43 8.04 -14.39 9.16
N TYR A 44 8.94 -14.21 8.18
CA TYR A 44 9.41 -12.89 7.77
C TYR A 44 8.48 -12.25 6.73
N PRO A 45 8.37 -10.92 6.68
CA PRO A 45 7.59 -10.25 5.64
C PRO A 45 8.18 -10.53 4.25
N ALA A 46 7.31 -10.88 3.30
CA ALA A 46 7.69 -11.16 1.92
C ALA A 46 6.66 -10.61 0.93
N VAL A 47 7.09 -10.31 -0.30
CA VAL A 47 6.18 -10.02 -1.42
C VAL A 47 5.64 -11.35 -1.95
N GLY A 48 4.38 -11.66 -1.66
CA GLY A 48 3.70 -12.88 -2.12
C GLY A 48 3.13 -12.74 -3.54
N ALA A 49 2.78 -11.53 -3.95
CA ALA A 49 2.36 -11.24 -5.32
C ALA A 49 2.77 -9.82 -5.75
N SER A 50 3.03 -9.63 -7.05
CA SER A 50 3.33 -8.34 -7.67
C SER A 50 2.71 -8.30 -9.07
N PHE A 51 1.76 -7.38 -9.31
CA PHE A 51 1.03 -7.32 -10.58
C PHE A 51 0.57 -5.89 -10.92
N GLY A 52 0.11 -5.70 -12.15
CA GLY A 52 -0.56 -4.49 -12.60
C GLY A 52 -2.06 -4.56 -12.39
N PHE A 53 -2.66 -3.45 -11.96
CA PHE A 53 -4.12 -3.32 -11.84
C PHE A 53 -4.61 -2.05 -12.56
N PRO A 54 -5.75 -2.08 -13.27
CA PRO A 54 -6.27 -0.90 -13.93
C PRO A 54 -6.42 0.29 -12.98
N VAL A 55 -6.06 1.48 -13.46
CA VAL A 55 -6.18 2.72 -12.67
C VAL A 55 -7.66 2.97 -12.39
N ARG A 56 -7.98 3.40 -11.16
CA ARG A 56 -9.35 3.78 -10.73
C ARG A 56 -10.37 2.65 -10.69
N ASP A 57 -9.97 1.41 -10.96
CA ASP A 57 -10.79 0.26 -10.61
C ASP A 57 -10.58 -0.05 -9.12
N SER A 58 -11.68 -0.45 -8.46
CA SER A 58 -11.63 -0.96 -7.10
C SER A 58 -10.82 -2.25 -7.07
N LEU A 59 -9.87 -2.35 -6.15
CA LEU A 59 -9.12 -3.59 -5.98
C LEU A 59 -10.07 -4.71 -5.53
N PRO A 60 -9.89 -5.94 -6.05
CA PRO A 60 -10.56 -7.10 -5.48
C PRO A 60 -10.05 -7.34 -4.06
N PRO A 61 -10.85 -8.00 -3.19
CA PRO A 61 -10.38 -8.41 -1.88
C PRO A 61 -9.02 -9.13 -1.97
N PRO A 62 -8.10 -8.86 -1.04
CA PRO A 62 -6.79 -9.50 -1.06
C PRO A 62 -6.93 -11.01 -0.85
N PRO A 63 -6.00 -11.82 -1.36
CA PRO A 63 -6.01 -13.26 -1.13
C PRO A 63 -5.88 -13.59 0.36
N ALA A 64 -6.39 -14.74 0.77
CA ALA A 64 -6.27 -15.21 2.14
C ALA A 64 -4.80 -15.26 2.58
N GLY A 65 -4.53 -14.78 3.80
CA GLY A 65 -3.17 -14.69 4.34
C GLY A 65 -2.40 -13.43 3.96
N ALA A 66 -2.97 -12.53 3.14
CA ALA A 66 -2.42 -11.21 2.93
C ALA A 66 -2.41 -10.41 4.25
N LEU A 67 -1.26 -9.83 4.57
CA LEU A 67 -1.07 -8.99 5.75
C LEU A 67 -1.09 -7.51 5.41
N ALA A 68 -0.65 -7.15 4.21
CA ALA A 68 -0.66 -5.80 3.73
C ALA A 68 -0.76 -5.75 2.21
N VAL A 69 -1.24 -4.64 1.69
CA VAL A 69 -1.19 -4.36 0.26
C VAL A 69 -0.49 -3.01 0.04
N VAL A 70 0.40 -2.96 -0.94
CA VAL A 70 1.04 -1.71 -1.40
C VAL A 70 0.55 -1.43 -2.81
N ARG A 71 -0.05 -0.26 -3.04
CA ARG A 71 -0.48 0.19 -4.36
C ARG A 71 0.27 1.46 -4.75
N LEU A 72 0.93 1.43 -5.92
CA LEU A 72 1.60 2.58 -6.50
C LEU A 72 0.78 3.08 -7.69
N HIS A 73 0.17 4.26 -7.54
CA HIS A 73 -0.66 4.84 -8.57
C HIS A 73 0.17 5.30 -9.77
N GLN A 74 -0.16 4.84 -10.97
CA GLN A 74 0.61 5.19 -12.16
C GLN A 74 0.31 6.59 -12.70
N GLN A 75 -0.94 7.02 -12.63
CA GLN A 75 -1.30 8.39 -12.97
C GLN A 75 -1.36 9.23 -11.68
N PRO A 76 -0.50 10.25 -11.52
CA PRO A 76 -0.61 11.17 -10.40
C PRO A 76 -1.95 11.92 -10.51
N GLY A 77 -2.69 12.00 -9.41
CA GLY A 77 -3.84 12.88 -9.32
C GLY A 77 -3.41 14.34 -9.49
N PRO A 78 -4.29 15.24 -9.97
CA PRO A 78 -3.88 16.58 -10.40
C PRO A 78 -3.44 17.54 -9.28
N VAL A 79 -3.68 17.26 -7.98
CA VAL A 79 -3.46 18.27 -6.92
C VAL A 79 -2.86 17.73 -5.62
N VAL A 80 -3.16 16.51 -5.14
CA VAL A 80 -2.61 16.02 -3.87
C VAL A 80 -2.26 14.52 -3.94
N PRO A 81 -1.00 14.14 -3.68
CA PRO A 81 -0.64 12.74 -3.42
C PRO A 81 -1.37 12.29 -2.17
N GLY A 82 -2.28 11.32 -2.30
CA GLY A 82 -3.11 10.89 -1.18
C GLY A 82 -3.96 9.66 -1.51
N PRO A 83 -4.53 9.00 -0.50
CA PRO A 83 -5.48 7.93 -0.71
C PRO A 83 -6.75 8.46 -1.36
N THR A 84 -7.24 7.74 -2.36
CA THR A 84 -8.53 8.00 -3.01
C THR A 84 -9.70 7.53 -2.12
N ASP A 85 -10.93 7.88 -2.49
CA ASP A 85 -12.12 7.32 -1.83
C ASP A 85 -12.21 5.80 -2.01
N ASP A 86 -11.79 5.28 -3.17
CA ASP A 86 -11.75 3.84 -3.42
C ASP A 86 -10.73 3.12 -2.53
N ASP A 87 -9.59 3.75 -2.26
CA ASP A 87 -8.59 3.20 -1.33
C ASP A 87 -9.14 3.12 0.10
N ARG A 88 -9.87 4.16 0.54
CA ARG A 88 -10.55 4.15 1.85
C ARG A 88 -11.64 3.09 1.91
N ALA A 89 -12.48 3.00 0.87
CA ALA A 89 -13.54 2.00 0.78
C ALA A 89 -12.97 0.57 0.75
N PHE A 90 -11.86 0.35 0.05
CA PHE A 90 -11.16 -0.92 0.01
C PHE A 90 -10.68 -1.34 1.42
N VAL A 91 -10.06 -0.43 2.17
CA VAL A 91 -9.61 -0.73 3.55
C VAL A 91 -10.80 -0.96 4.48
N ALA A 92 -11.88 -0.18 4.35
CA ALA A 92 -13.09 -0.35 5.16
C ALA A 92 -13.77 -1.72 4.92
N THR A 93 -13.86 -2.15 3.67
CA THR A 93 -14.51 -3.41 3.28
C THR A 93 -13.68 -4.63 3.63
N THR A 94 -12.36 -4.55 3.45
CA THR A 94 -11.44 -5.67 3.72
C THR A 94 -10.94 -5.72 5.16
N ARG A 95 -11.12 -4.62 5.93
CA ARG A 95 -10.61 -4.43 7.29
C ARG A 95 -9.11 -4.71 7.39
N LEU A 96 -8.37 -4.30 6.36
CA LEU A 96 -6.95 -4.56 6.23
C LEU A 96 -6.16 -3.83 7.34
N PRO A 97 -5.20 -4.51 8.00
CA PRO A 97 -4.42 -3.89 9.07
C PRO A 97 -3.34 -2.92 8.54
N LEU A 98 -3.00 -3.00 7.26
CA LEU A 98 -2.03 -2.11 6.61
C LEU A 98 -2.22 -2.05 5.08
N PHE A 99 -2.49 -0.86 4.58
CA PHE A 99 -2.53 -0.55 3.16
C PHE A 99 -1.63 0.65 2.87
N VAL A 100 -0.69 0.52 1.94
CA VAL A 100 0.27 1.59 1.62
C VAL A 100 0.00 2.11 0.22
N ILE A 101 -0.22 3.42 0.11
CA ILE A 101 -0.37 4.11 -1.18
C ILE A 101 0.90 4.91 -1.48
N GLY A 102 1.39 4.79 -2.70
CA GLY A 102 2.45 5.64 -3.23
C GLY A 102 2.14 6.10 -4.65
N GLU A 103 2.97 6.98 -5.20
CA GLU A 103 2.89 7.37 -6.60
C GLU A 103 4.03 6.74 -7.40
N TRP A 104 3.74 6.33 -8.63
CA TRP A 104 4.67 5.66 -9.52
C TRP A 104 5.95 6.44 -9.82
N ALA A 105 5.81 7.77 -9.92
CA ALA A 105 6.88 8.68 -10.26
C ALA A 105 7.53 9.33 -9.02
N ARG A 106 7.03 9.05 -7.81
CA ARG A 106 7.51 9.69 -6.58
C ARG A 106 7.72 8.66 -5.46
N PRO A 107 8.95 8.50 -4.96
CA PRO A 107 9.24 7.57 -3.87
C PRO A 107 8.69 8.01 -2.51
N ALA A 108 8.36 9.29 -2.36
CA ALA A 108 7.75 9.88 -1.17
C ALA A 108 6.98 11.16 -1.55
N PRO A 109 6.01 11.59 -0.72
CA PRO A 109 5.47 10.84 0.42
C PRO A 109 4.64 9.63 -0.02
N MET A 110 4.61 8.61 0.82
CA MET A 110 3.61 7.54 0.75
C MET A 110 2.54 7.79 1.81
N TRP A 111 1.48 7.00 1.78
CA TRP A 111 0.40 7.03 2.75
C TRP A 111 0.17 5.64 3.31
N GLU A 112 -0.06 5.61 4.60
CA GLU A 112 -0.48 4.42 5.33
C GLU A 112 -1.96 4.55 5.62
N LEU A 113 -2.74 3.52 5.32
CA LEU A 113 -4.12 3.36 5.75
C LEU A 113 -4.23 2.06 6.55
N ALA A 114 -5.09 2.07 7.55
CA ALA A 114 -5.38 0.87 8.34
C ALA A 114 -6.80 0.94 8.89
N TRP A 115 -7.46 -0.22 9.01
CA TRP A 115 -8.66 -0.33 9.82
C TRP A 115 -8.27 -0.39 11.30
N LEU A 116 -8.55 0.68 12.05
CA LEU A 116 -8.22 0.83 13.46
C LEU A 116 -9.43 1.35 14.22
N ASP A 117 -9.69 0.78 15.40
CA ASP A 117 -10.77 1.23 16.30
C ASP A 117 -12.16 1.37 15.65
N GLY A 118 -12.46 0.56 14.63
CA GLY A 118 -13.75 0.59 13.93
C GLY A 118 -13.87 1.62 12.80
N ALA A 119 -12.77 2.26 12.41
CA ALA A 119 -12.73 3.21 11.30
C ALA A 119 -11.47 3.02 10.43
N VAL A 120 -11.48 3.59 9.23
CA VAL A 120 -10.27 3.74 8.43
C VAL A 120 -9.49 4.93 8.99
N ARG A 121 -8.23 4.72 9.34
CA ARG A 121 -7.30 5.79 9.68
C ARG A 121 -6.19 5.86 8.65
N MET A 122 -5.70 7.06 8.40
CA MET A 122 -4.63 7.32 7.46
C MET A 122 -3.54 8.20 8.05
N ARG A 123 -2.29 8.02 7.62
CA ARG A 123 -1.19 8.91 7.96
C ARG A 123 -0.17 8.98 6.83
N ARG A 124 0.53 10.10 6.75
CA ARG A 124 1.59 10.31 5.77
C ARG A 124 2.88 9.63 6.22
N ILE A 125 3.53 8.92 5.30
CA ILE A 125 4.90 8.41 5.43
C ILE A 125 5.78 9.34 4.57
N GLY A 126 6.57 10.19 5.22
CA GLY A 126 7.47 11.13 4.58
C GLY A 126 8.74 10.49 4.03
N GLU A 127 9.82 11.26 3.97
CA GLU A 127 11.15 10.70 3.70
C GLU A 127 11.71 10.03 4.97
N VAL A 128 12.58 9.03 4.79
CA VAL A 128 13.34 8.29 5.83
C VAL A 128 12.90 8.56 7.30
N GLY A 129 12.07 7.69 7.86
CA GLY A 129 11.68 7.73 9.28
C GLY A 129 10.60 8.75 9.65
N GLU A 130 10.20 9.65 8.76
CA GLU A 130 9.10 10.57 9.02
C GLU A 130 7.74 9.85 8.91
N ILE A 131 7.06 9.71 10.03
CA ILE A 131 5.69 9.19 10.11
C ILE A 131 4.82 10.26 10.76
N GLY A 132 3.85 10.77 10.00
CA GLY A 132 2.89 11.76 10.49
C GLY A 132 1.87 11.17 11.47
N PRO A 133 1.09 12.02 12.16
CA PRO A 133 0.03 11.56 13.03
C PRO A 133 -1.08 10.86 12.23
N TRP A 134 -1.81 9.96 12.91
CA TRP A 134 -3.05 9.38 12.39
C TRP A 134 -4.11 10.46 12.19
N GLN A 135 -4.84 10.33 11.10
CA GLN A 135 -5.96 11.16 10.66
C GLN A 135 -7.14 10.24 10.38
N ASP A 136 -8.34 10.74 10.64
CA ASP A 136 -9.60 10.09 10.26
C ASP A 136 -10.00 10.45 8.81
#